data_AF-A0A971X075-F1
#
_entry.id   AF-A0A971X075-F1
#
_cell.length_a   1.000
_cell.length_b   1.000
_cell.length_c   1.000
_cell.angle_alpha   90.00
_cell.angle_beta   90.00
_cell.angle_gamma   90.00
#
_symmetry.space_group_name_H-M   'P 1'
#
loop_
_entity.id
_entity.type
_entity.pdbx_description
1 polymer ?
#
loop_
_entity_poly.entity_id
_entity_poly.type
_entity_poly.pdbx_seq_one_letter_code
_entity_poly.pdbx_strand_id
1 'polypeptide(L)'
;EQEGDEKTPEGEYTLDYKKEDSSFYRALHVNYPNAVDIANAEKNGVSPGGFIMVHGQRNCLGWLAPVSQRFNWTNGCIAITNSEMDEFMDLVNVGTKIQIQW
;
A
#
# COMPACT_ATOMS: atom_id res chain seq x y z
N GLU A 1 11.72 -0.15 -9.68
CA GLU A 1 10.25 -0.06 -9.78
C GLU A 1 9.93 1.21 -10.55
N GLN A 2 8.81 1.27 -11.27
CA GLN A 2 8.41 2.44 -12.04
C GLN A 2 6.89 2.63 -12.08
N GLU A 3 6.43 3.86 -12.29
CA GLU A 3 5.03 4.19 -12.44
C GLU A 3 4.37 3.37 -13.57
N GLY A 4 3.21 2.78 -13.26
CA GLY A 4 2.44 1.98 -14.20
C GLY A 4 2.95 0.55 -14.41
N ASP A 5 3.91 0.07 -13.60
CA ASP A 5 4.36 -1.33 -13.65
C ASP A 5 3.40 -2.31 -12.93
N GLU A 6 2.37 -1.79 -12.26
CA GLU A 6 1.37 -2.54 -11.49
C GLU A 6 1.97 -3.41 -10.38
N LYS A 7 3.15 -3.05 -9.85
CA LYS A 7 3.84 -3.80 -8.80
C LYS A 7 3.79 -3.09 -7.45
N THR A 8 3.66 -3.89 -6.40
CA THR A 8 4.03 -3.46 -5.05
C THR A 8 5.56 -3.49 -4.95
N PRO A 9 6.20 -2.41 -4.49
CA PRO A 9 7.65 -2.33 -4.47
C PRO A 9 8.25 -3.25 -3.39
N GLU A 10 9.43 -3.80 -3.65
CA GLU A 10 10.17 -4.60 -2.67
C GLU A 10 11.15 -3.74 -1.89
N GLY A 11 11.49 -4.14 -0.67
CA GLY A 11 12.49 -3.46 0.15
C GLY A 11 12.00 -3.01 1.52
N GLU A 12 12.78 -2.12 2.14
CA GLU A 12 12.51 -1.60 3.49
C GLU A 12 11.77 -0.26 3.43
N TYR A 13 10.69 -0.17 4.19
CA TYR A 13 9.81 1.00 4.24
C TYR A 13 9.41 1.35 5.66
N THR A 14 8.78 2.51 5.82
CA THR A 14 8.16 2.97 7.05
C THR A 14 6.71 3.33 6.76
N LEU A 15 5.83 2.99 7.70
CA LEU A 15 4.43 3.40 7.65
C LEU A 15 4.29 4.78 8.26
N ASP A 16 4.05 5.81 7.44
CA ASP A 16 4.23 7.22 7.83
C ASP A 16 2.91 7.99 8.02
N TYR A 17 1.78 7.46 7.55
CA TYR A 17 0.49 8.13 7.63
C TYR A 17 -0.68 7.16 7.78
N LYS A 18 -1.56 7.40 8.75
CA LYS A 18 -2.85 6.70 8.92
C LYS A 18 -3.96 7.52 8.28
N LYS A 19 -4.79 6.89 7.46
CA LYS A 19 -5.96 7.48 6.82
C LYS A 19 -7.22 6.75 7.25
N GLU A 20 -8.01 7.37 8.12
CA GLU A 20 -9.25 6.77 8.63
C GLU A 20 -10.48 7.12 7.76
N ASP A 21 -10.41 8.22 7.01
CA ASP A 21 -11.50 8.81 6.20
C ASP A 21 -11.37 8.48 4.70
N SER A 22 -11.16 7.21 4.37
CA SER A 22 -10.86 6.79 3.00
C SER A 22 -12.08 6.20 2.25
N SER A 23 -12.03 6.17 0.92
CA SER A 23 -13.00 5.41 0.08
C SER A 23 -12.93 3.89 0.31
N PHE A 24 -11.88 3.45 1.01
CA PHE A 24 -11.64 2.11 1.53
C PHE A 24 -11.75 2.10 3.05
N TYR A 25 -11.95 0.94 3.65
CA TYR A 25 -12.00 0.76 5.09
C TYR A 25 -10.60 0.94 5.67
N ARG A 26 -10.28 2.19 6.05
CA ARG A 26 -9.00 2.63 6.61
C ARG A 26 -7.79 2.32 5.72
N ALA A 27 -6.71 3.08 5.86
CA ALA A 27 -5.48 2.82 5.14
C ALA A 27 -4.25 3.33 5.90
N LEU A 28 -3.09 2.72 5.67
CA LEU A 28 -1.78 3.22 6.06
C LEU A 28 -0.93 3.44 4.82
N HIS A 29 -0.28 4.59 4.74
CA HIS A 29 0.68 4.89 3.69
C HIS A 29 2.02 4.24 4.00
N VAL A 30 2.59 3.60 2.99
CA VAL A 30 3.98 3.17 2.95
C VAL A 30 4.78 4.34 2.39
N ASN A 31 5.92 4.70 2.99
CA ASN A 31 6.75 5.84 2.56
C ASN A 31 7.44 5.66 1.18
N TYR A 32 6.85 4.88 0.29
CA TYR A 32 7.24 4.74 -1.10
C TYR A 32 6.68 5.90 -1.94
N PRO A 33 7.48 6.50 -2.84
CA PRO A 33 8.90 6.23 -3.02
C PRO A 33 9.73 6.89 -1.92
N ASN A 34 10.69 6.14 -1.38
CA ASN A 34 11.69 6.66 -0.46
C ASN A 34 12.93 7.17 -1.24
N ALA A 35 13.95 7.65 -0.53
CA ALA A 35 15.15 8.19 -1.17
C ALA A 35 15.89 7.19 -2.08
N VAL A 36 15.87 5.89 -1.76
CA VAL A 36 16.46 4.83 -2.57
C VAL A 36 15.67 4.63 -3.85
N ASP A 37 14.33 4.60 -3.76
CA ASP A 37 13.45 4.44 -4.92
C ASP A 37 13.57 5.61 -5.89
N ILE A 38 13.62 6.83 -5.36
CA ILE A 38 13.81 8.05 -6.17
C ILE A 38 15.14 7.99 -6.91
N ALA A 39 16.25 7.69 -6.21
CA ALA A 39 17.56 7.61 -6.83
C ALA A 39 17.65 6.52 -7.92
N ASN A 40 17.00 5.37 -7.69
CA ASN A 40 16.92 4.28 -8.66
C ASN A 40 16.09 4.67 -9.89
N ALA A 41 14.95 5.33 -9.69
CA ALA A 41 14.09 5.78 -10.78
C ALA A 41 14.77 6.86 -11.63
N GLU A 42 15.44 7.83 -11.00
CA GLU A 42 16.23 8.86 -11.67
C GLU A 42 17.35 8.25 -12.53
N LYS A 43 18.10 7.28 -11.99
CA LYS A 43 19.16 6.57 -12.72
C LYS A 43 18.64 5.86 -13.97
N ASN A 44 17.41 5.39 -13.94
CA ASN A 44 16.77 4.66 -15.04
C ASN A 44 15.94 5.58 -15.96
N GLY A 45 15.84 6.88 -15.65
CA GLY A 45 15.05 7.84 -16.44
C GLY A 45 13.54 7.59 -16.40
N VAL A 46 13.03 7.02 -15.30
CA VAL A 46 11.61 6.69 -15.11
C VAL A 46 11.03 7.42 -13.90
N SER A 47 9.71 7.55 -13.83
CA SER A 47 8.99 7.98 -12.62
C SER A 47 8.86 6.78 -11.68
N PRO A 48 9.10 6.91 -10.37
CA PRO A 48 8.84 5.83 -9.41
C PRO A 48 7.34 5.65 -9.12
N GLY A 49 6.49 6.62 -9.47
CA GLY A 49 5.09 6.67 -9.02
C GLY A 49 4.97 7.03 -7.54
N GLY A 50 3.97 6.48 -6.85
CA GLY A 50 3.76 6.70 -5.42
C GLY A 50 2.42 6.19 -4.91
N PHE A 51 2.03 6.63 -3.71
CA PHE A 51 0.76 6.28 -3.04
C PHE A 51 0.56 4.78 -2.80
N ILE A 52 1.62 4.07 -2.40
CA ILE A 52 1.50 2.68 -1.97
C ILE A 52 0.87 2.66 -0.57
N MET A 53 -0.27 2.00 -0.46
CA MET A 53 -1.05 1.93 0.78
C MET A 53 -1.25 0.47 1.20
N VAL A 54 -1.25 0.21 2.51
CA VAL A 54 -1.94 -0.94 3.10
C VAL A 54 -3.38 -0.50 3.38
N HIS A 55 -4.38 -1.17 2.84
CA HIS A 55 -5.78 -0.76 3.03
C HIS A 55 -6.75 -1.93 3.20
N GLY A 56 -7.87 -1.66 3.87
CA GLY A 56 -9.01 -2.58 3.94
C GLY A 56 -9.85 -2.60 2.65
N GLN A 57 -11.00 -3.25 2.69
CA GLN A 57 -11.89 -3.40 1.53
C GLN A 57 -12.62 -2.09 1.18
N ARG A 58 -13.12 -1.96 -0.06
CA ARG A 58 -13.90 -0.77 -0.47
C ARG A 58 -15.22 -0.67 0.31
N ASN A 59 -15.50 0.52 0.86
CA ASN A 59 -16.64 0.76 1.75
C ASN A 59 -18.03 0.50 1.12
N CYS A 60 -18.14 0.48 -0.20
CA CYS A 60 -19.43 0.29 -0.92
C CYS A 60 -19.62 -1.10 -1.55
N LEU A 61 -18.68 -2.04 -1.37
CA LEU A 61 -18.67 -3.35 -2.05
C LEU A 61 -18.53 -4.54 -1.08
N GLY A 62 -18.96 -4.39 0.18
CA GLY A 62 -18.79 -5.41 1.22
C GLY A 62 -19.28 -6.82 0.85
N TRP A 63 -20.27 -6.93 -0.04
CA TRP A 63 -20.79 -8.23 -0.53
C TRP A 63 -19.99 -8.84 -1.69
N LEU A 64 -19.15 -8.06 -2.38
CA LEU A 64 -18.24 -8.47 -3.48
C LEU A 64 -16.77 -8.52 -3.04
N ALA A 65 -16.51 -8.26 -1.75
CA ALA A 65 -15.19 -8.32 -1.13
C ALA A 65 -14.37 -9.58 -1.49
N PRO A 66 -14.91 -10.82 -1.48
CA PRO A 66 -14.14 -12.02 -1.82
C PRO A 66 -13.77 -12.11 -3.31
N VAL A 67 -14.55 -11.47 -4.18
CA VAL A 67 -14.32 -11.46 -5.63
C VAL A 67 -13.29 -10.38 -5.97
N SER A 68 -13.41 -9.21 -5.36
CA SER A 68 -12.48 -8.10 -5.57
C SER A 68 -11.06 -8.34 -5.02
N GLN A 69 -10.92 -9.12 -3.95
CA GLN A 69 -9.61 -9.56 -3.43
C GLN A 69 -8.88 -10.57 -4.34
N ARG A 70 -9.57 -11.18 -5.31
CA ARG A 70 -8.98 -12.14 -6.26
C ARG A 70 -8.46 -11.50 -7.55
N PHE A 71 -8.71 -10.20 -7.75
CA PHE A 71 -8.17 -9.46 -8.87
C PHE A 71 -7.15 -8.46 -8.35
N ASN A 72 -5.99 -8.41 -8.99
CA ASN A 72 -4.94 -7.42 -8.73
C ASN A 72 -5.48 -6.04 -9.18
N TRP A 73 -6.35 -5.46 -8.36
CA TRP A 73 -7.07 -4.22 -8.64
C TRP A 73 -6.37 -2.98 -8.06
N THR A 74 -5.22 -3.19 -7.42
CA THR A 74 -4.36 -2.13 -6.94
C THR A 74 -3.22 -1.97 -7.94
N ASN A 75 -2.90 -0.73 -8.31
CA ASN A 75 -1.72 -0.44 -9.11
C ASN A 75 -0.44 -0.51 -8.24
N GLY A 76 -0.35 -1.49 -7.33
CA GLY A 76 0.75 -1.68 -6.37
C GLY A 76 0.39 -1.62 -4.88
N CYS A 77 -0.81 -1.20 -4.47
CA CYS A 77 -1.22 -1.22 -3.05
C CYS A 77 -1.43 -2.63 -2.49
N ILE A 78 -1.34 -2.76 -1.16
CA ILE A 78 -1.53 -4.01 -0.42
C ILE A 78 -2.93 -4.00 0.19
N ALA A 79 -3.80 -4.91 -0.26
CA ALA A 79 -5.18 -5.00 0.23
C ALA A 79 -5.34 -6.16 1.23
N ILE A 80 -5.88 -5.87 2.41
CA ILE A 80 -6.23 -6.85 3.45
C ILE A 80 -7.73 -6.80 3.79
N THR A 81 -8.25 -7.75 4.54
CA THR A 81 -9.64 -7.71 5.01
C THR A 81 -9.86 -6.60 6.04
N ASN A 82 -11.11 -6.19 6.28
CA ASN A 82 -11.39 -5.15 7.27
C ASN A 82 -11.00 -5.57 8.69
N SER A 83 -11.20 -6.84 9.06
CA SER A 83 -10.78 -7.33 10.38
C SER A 83 -9.27 -7.37 10.52
N GLU A 84 -8.54 -7.80 9.48
CA GLU A 84 -7.08 -7.72 9.47
C GLU A 84 -6.62 -6.25 9.51
N MET A 85 -7.35 -5.33 8.88
CA MET A 85 -7.04 -3.90 8.94
C MET A 85 -7.22 -3.33 10.35
N ASP A 86 -8.26 -3.76 11.07
CA ASP A 86 -8.46 -3.38 12.47
C ASP A 86 -7.32 -3.90 13.35
N GLU A 87 -7.01 -5.20 13.26
CA GLU A 87 -5.89 -5.81 14.00
C GLU A 87 -4.55 -5.14 13.63
N PHE A 88 -4.32 -4.90 12.36
CA PHE A 88 -3.13 -4.22 11.87
C PHE A 88 -3.02 -2.81 12.46
N MET A 89 -4.10 -2.03 12.47
CA MET A 89 -4.08 -0.68 13.04
C MET A 89 -3.89 -0.63 14.56
N ASP A 90 -4.33 -1.67 15.27
CA ASP A 90 -4.14 -1.81 16.71
C ASP A 90 -2.69 -2.17 17.07
N LEU A 91 -2.02 -2.95 16.20
CA LEU A 91 -0.64 -3.39 16.40
C LEU A 91 0.41 -2.41 15.85
N VAL A 92 0.05 -1.62 14.85
CA VAL A 92 0.99 -0.83 14.05
C VAL A 92 0.82 0.66 14.30
N ASN A 93 1.94 1.32 14.61
CA ASN A 93 2.01 2.76 14.82
C ASN A 93 2.64 3.46 13.61
N VAL A 94 2.34 4.75 13.47
CA VAL A 94 3.09 5.60 12.54
C VAL A 94 4.57 5.59 12.96
N GLY A 95 5.45 5.36 11.99
CA GLY A 95 6.88 5.14 12.21
C GLY A 95 7.28 3.67 12.28
N THR A 96 6.34 2.72 12.24
CA THR A 96 6.67 1.29 12.18
C THR A 96 7.40 0.97 10.88
N LYS A 97 8.58 0.33 11.01
CA LYS A 97 9.35 -0.18 9.88
C LYS A 97 8.76 -1.50 9.37
N ILE A 98 8.73 -1.66 8.07
CA ILE A 98 8.26 -2.87 7.39
C ILE A 98 9.25 -3.28 6.30
N GLN A 99 9.18 -4.56 5.94
CA GLN A 99 9.87 -5.12 4.79
C GLN A 99 8.84 -5.75 3.86
N ILE A 100 8.90 -5.41 2.57
CA ILE A 100 8.05 -6.01 1.53
C ILE A 100 8.93 -6.94 0.68
N GLN A 101 8.48 -8.19 0.51
CA GLN A 101 9.18 -9.24 -0.25
C GLN A 101 8.15 -10.16 -0.93
N TRP A 102 8.48 -10.69 -2.12
CA TRP A 102 7.64 -11.63 -2.90
C TRP A 102 8.32 -12.98 -3.11
#